data_AF-A0A0D7K453-F1
#
_entry.id   AF-A0A0D7K453-F1
#
_cell.length_a   1.000
_cell.length_b   1.000
_cell.length_c   1.000
_cell.angle_alpha   90.00
_cell.angle_beta   90.00
_cell.angle_gamma   90.00
#
_symmetry.space_group_name_H-M   'P 1'
#
loop_
_entity.id
_entity.type
_entity.pdbx_description
1 polymer ?
#
loop_
_entity_poly.entity_id
_entity_poly.type
_entity_poly.pdbx_seq_one_letter_code
_entity_poly.pdbx_strand_id
1 'polypeptide(L)' 'MVDYNVKVRVKSDNTGVDIANVKMSMNPFDEIAVEEAVRLKEKGLVTEVIAVSCGVAQCQETLRTAMAIGADRAIL' A
#
# COMPACT_ATOMS: atom_id res chain seq x y z
N MET A 1 -4.19 3.18 2.49
CA MET A 1 -4.43 4.37 3.33
C MET A 1 -5.43 5.29 2.61
N VAL A 2 -6.11 6.21 3.30
CA VAL A 2 -6.81 7.32 2.63
C VAL A 2 -5.78 8.11 1.83
N ASP A 3 -6.08 8.39 0.55
CA ASP A 3 -5.19 9.18 -0.31
C ASP A 3 -4.87 10.52 0.36
N TYR A 4 -3.59 10.89 0.36
CA TYR A 4 -3.09 12.05 1.10
C TYR A 4 -3.66 13.39 0.60
N ASN A 5 -4.26 13.42 -0.60
CA ASN A 5 -4.95 14.58 -1.13
C ASN A 5 -6.42 14.68 -0.69
N VAL A 6 -6.97 13.67 -0.01
CA VAL A 6 -8.36 13.67 0.42
C VAL A 6 -8.51 14.40 1.76
N LYS A 7 -9.43 15.37 1.79
CA LYS A 7 -9.85 16.00 3.04
C LYS A 7 -10.74 15.05 3.84
N VAL A 8 -10.19 14.57 4.95
CA VAL A 8 -10.84 13.64 5.88
C VAL A 8 -12.07 14.26 6.55
N ARG A 9 -13.15 13.49 6.72
CA ARG A 9 -14.35 13.86 7.48
C ARG A 9 -14.58 12.88 8.62
N VAL A 10 -15.03 13.39 9.77
CA VAL A 10 -15.42 12.58 10.92
C VAL A 10 -16.88 12.18 10.78
N LYS A 11 -17.23 10.95 11.16
CA LYS A 11 -18.62 10.50 11.22
C LYS A 11 -19.41 11.31 12.27
N SER A 12 -20.72 11.48 12.04
CA SER A 12 -21.60 12.23 12.96
C SER A 12 -21.71 11.61 14.35
N ASP A 13 -21.44 10.31 14.48
CA ASP A 13 -21.43 9.56 15.74
C ASP A 13 -20.08 9.63 16.49
N ASN A 14 -19.09 10.35 15.96
CA ASN A 14 -17.72 10.46 16.49
C ASN A 14 -16.97 9.12 16.65
N THR A 15 -17.42 8.04 16.00
CA THR A 15 -16.79 6.72 16.12
C THR A 15 -15.55 6.56 15.24
N GLY A 16 -15.30 7.50 14.32
CA GLY A 16 -14.12 7.49 13.47
C GLY A 16 -14.28 8.33 12.21
N VAL A 17 -13.44 8.03 11.22
CA VAL A 17 -13.41 8.69 9.91
C VAL A 17 -14.43 8.06 8.97
N ASP A 18 -15.11 8.90 8.17
CA ASP A 18 -15.92 8.43 7.05
C ASP A 18 -15.02 8.10 5.84
N ILE A 19 -14.89 6.81 5.55
CA ILE A 19 -14.06 6.26 4.47
C ILE A 19 -14.89 5.62 3.35
N ALA A 20 -16.22 5.69 3.39
CA ALA A 20 -17.08 4.88 2.53
C ALA A 20 -16.89 5.15 1.03
N ASN A 21 -16.63 6.40 0.66
CA ASN A 21 -16.44 6.84 -0.74
C ASN A 21 -15.13 7.60 -0.93
N VAL A 22 -14.14 7.29 -0.09
CA VAL A 22 -12.84 7.95 -0.15
C VAL A 22 -11.89 7.13 -1.00
N LYS A 23 -11.15 7.81 -1.89
CA LYS A 23 -10.09 7.17 -2.65
C LYS A 23 -9.01 6.66 -1.69
N MET A 24 -8.67 5.38 -1.83
CA MET A 24 -7.60 4.73 -1.09
C MET A 24 -6.37 4.61 -2.00
N SER A 25 -5.17 4.73 -1.42
CA SER A 25 -3.90 4.56 -2.13
C SER A 25 -2.88 3.78 -1.29
N MET A 26 -1.80 3.34 -1.94
CA MET A 26 -0.58 2.96 -1.23
C MET A 26 -0.10 4.14 -0.38
N ASN A 27 0.48 3.85 0.78
CA ASN A 27 1.10 4.89 1.58
C ASN A 27 2.37 5.37 0.85
N PRO A 28 2.63 6.68 0.73
CA PRO A 28 3.86 7.19 0.13
C PRO A 28 5.16 6.60 0.73
N PHE A 29 5.15 6.25 2.01
CA PHE A 29 6.30 5.60 2.64
C PHE A 29 6.50 4.15 2.18
N ASP A 30 5.40 3.43 1.93
CA ASP A 30 5.44 2.06 1.42
C ASP A 30 5.93 2.04 -0.03
N GLU A 31 5.60 3.07 -0.84
CA GLU A 31 6.12 3.21 -2.21
C GLU A 31 7.66 3.31 -2.21
N ILE A 32 8.23 4.10 -1.30
CA ILE A 32 9.69 4.23 -1.14
C ILE A 32 10.30 2.90 -0.68
N ALA A 33 9.64 2.19 0.22
CA ALA A 33 10.11 0.91 0.74
C ALA A 33 10.17 -0.17 -0.35
N VAL A 34 9.14 -0.25 -1.20
CA VAL A 34 9.10 -1.18 -2.33
C VAL A 34 10.18 -0.83 -3.35
N GLU A 35 10.34 0.45 -3.68
CA GLU A 35 11.39 0.93 -4.61
C GLU A 35 12.80 0.53 -4.15
N GLU A 36 13.14 0.76 -2.88
CA GLU A 36 14.49 0.40 -2.40
C GLU A 36 14.69 -1.13 -2.35
N ALA A 37 13.65 -1.91 -2.02
CA ALA A 37 13.72 -3.36 -2.08
C ALA A 37 13.99 -3.87 -3.51
N VAL A 38 13.35 -3.27 -4.51
CA VAL A 38 13.59 -3.57 -5.93
C VAL A 38 15.03 -3.20 -6.32
N ARG A 39 15.54 -2.04 -5.90
CA ARG A 39 16.94 -1.63 -6.15
C ARG A 39 17.95 -2.58 -5.53
N LEU A 40 17.69 -3.09 -4.31
CA LEU A 40 18.55 -4.11 -3.69
C LEU A 40 18.57 -5.40 -4.52
N LYS A 41 17.43 -5.77 -5.11
CA LYS A 41 17.33 -6.94 -6.00
C LYS A 41 18.09 -6.72 -7.30
N GLU A 42 17.98 -5.54 -7.91
CA GLU A 42 18.73 -5.17 -9.12
C GLU A 42 20.25 -5.15 -8.88
N LYS A 43 20.69 -4.78 -7.66
CA LYS A 43 22.10 -4.88 -7.22
C LYS A 43 22.54 -6.33 -6.94
N GLY A 44 21.64 -7.31 -7.01
CA GLY A 44 21.91 -8.71 -6.70
C GLY A 44 22.12 -8.99 -5.20
N LEU A 45 21.71 -8.07 -4.32
CA LEU A 45 21.85 -8.21 -2.88
C LEU A 45 20.72 -9.03 -2.24
N VAL A 46 19.57 -9.11 -2.91
CA VAL A 46 18.44 -9.94 -2.52
C VAL A 46 17.92 -10.72 -3.73
N THR A 47 17.33 -11.88 -3.48
CA THR A 47 16.84 -12.78 -4.54
C THR A 47 15.34 -12.66 -4.77
N GLU A 48 14.59 -12.16 -3.80
CA GLU A 48 13.13 -12.10 -3.84
C GLU A 48 12.63 -10.90 -3.02
N VAL A 49 11.59 -10.23 -3.53
CA VAL A 49 10.86 -9.16 -2.85
C VAL A 49 9.41 -9.60 -2.64
N ILE A 50 8.99 -9.72 -1.37
CA ILE A 50 7.64 -10.15 -1.00
C ILE A 50 6.89 -8.97 -0.38
N ALA A 51 5.81 -8.53 -1.03
CA ALA A 51 4.94 -7.49 -0.48
C ALA A 51 3.89 -8.10 0.45
N VAL A 52 3.69 -7.52 1.65
CA VAL A 52 2.70 -8.00 2.62
C VAL A 52 1.80 -6.85 3.04
N SER A 53 0.49 -7.07 3.08
CA SER A 53 -0.47 -6.09 3.59
C SER A 53 -1.51 -6.78 4.43
N CYS A 54 -1.64 -6.39 5.70
CA CYS A 54 -2.65 -6.97 6.59
C CYS A 54 -3.90 -6.08 6.58
N GLY A 55 -5.03 -6.60 6.11
CA GLY A 55 -6.25 -5.83 6.09
C GLY A 55 -7.43 -6.53 5.41
N VAL A 56 -8.34 -5.71 4.91
CA VAL A 56 -9.54 -6.18 4.18
C VAL A 56 -9.17 -6.59 2.75
N ALA A 57 -10.10 -7.26 2.06
CA ALA A 57 -9.90 -7.72 0.67
C ALA A 57 -9.45 -6.61 -0.30
N GLN A 58 -9.83 -5.35 -0.03
CA GLN A 58 -9.43 -4.19 -0.83
C GLN A 58 -7.90 -3.94 -0.81
N CYS A 59 -7.17 -4.40 0.21
CA CYS A 59 -5.71 -4.30 0.24
C CYS A 59 -5.02 -5.07 -0.90
N GLN A 60 -5.72 -5.99 -1.58
CA GLN A 60 -5.22 -6.64 -2.78
C GLN A 60 -4.89 -5.65 -3.90
N GLU A 61 -5.58 -4.51 -4.01
CA GLU A 61 -5.24 -3.48 -4.99
C GLU A 61 -3.88 -2.84 -4.69
N THR A 62 -3.62 -2.52 -3.42
CA THR A 62 -2.31 -2.01 -2.98
C THR A 62 -1.20 -3.02 -3.23
N LEU A 63 -1.46 -4.31 -2.97
CA LEU A 63 -0.52 -5.38 -3.27
C LEU A 63 -0.26 -5.55 -4.77
N ARG A 64 -1.28 -5.38 -5.62
CA ARG A 64 -1.11 -5.34 -7.08
C ARG A 64 -0.23 -4.19 -7.52
N THR A 65 -0.36 -3.01 -6.90
CA THR A 65 0.55 -1.88 -7.14
C THR A 65 1.99 -2.23 -6.75
N ALA A 66 2.22 -2.87 -5.59
CA ALA A 66 3.57 -3.29 -5.18
C ALA A 66 4.20 -4.27 -6.17
N MET A 67 3.42 -5.23 -6.68
CA MET A 67 3.89 -6.17 -7.72
C MET A 67 4.16 -5.47 -9.04
N ALA A 68 3.36 -4.45 -9.42
CA ALA A 68 3.60 -3.65 -10.61
C ALA A 68 4.88 -2.81 -10.52
N ILE A 69 5.28 -2.38 -9.31
CA ILE A 69 6.56 -1.67 -9.07
C ILE A 69 7.74 -2.64 -9.17
N GLY A 70 7.59 -3.90 -8.75
CA GLY A 70 8.63 -4.92 -8.91
C GLY A 70 8.69 -6.00 -7.84
N ALA A 71 7.72 -6.06 -6.91
CA ALA A 71 7.63 -7.17 -5.98
C ALA A 71 7.30 -8.49 -6.73
N ASP A 72 7.94 -9.59 -6.34
CA ASP A 72 7.79 -10.90 -6.98
C ASP A 72 6.44 -11.54 -6.66
N ARG A 73 6.02 -11.41 -5.41
CA ARG A 73 4.73 -11.94 -4.94
C ARG A 73 4.20 -11.12 -3.80
N ALA A 74 2.90 -11.29 -3.56
CA ALA A 74 2.17 -10.60 -2.53
C ALA A 74 1.46 -11.57 -1.58
N ILE A 75 1.36 -11.18 -0.30
CA ILE A 75 0.58 -11.86 0.73
C ILE A 75 -0.39 -10.85 1.34
N LEU A 76 -1.67 -11.24 1.39
CA LEU A 76 -2.72 -10.52 2.10
C LEU A 76 -2.96 -11.18 3.47
#